data_AF-A0A9D3PID5-F1
#
_entry.id   AF-A0A9D3PID5-F1
#
_cell.length_a   1.000
_cell.length_b   1.000
_cell.length_c   1.000
_cell.angle_alpha   90.00
_cell.angle_beta   90.00
_cell.angle_gamma   90.00
#
_symmetry.space_group_name_H-M   'P 1'
#
loop_
_entity.id
_entity.type
_entity.pdbx_description
1 polymer ?
#
loop_
_entity_poly.entity_id
_entity_poly.type
_entity_poly.pdbx_seq_one_letter_code
_entity_poly.pdbx_strand_id
1 'polypeptide(L)'
;MAESRYQVMDFLQRHRDQIIEKVKWTGPIVEAAVSQHLIPEELMHEVQRTVSTQEVMRMVFTALESEPPQQRDAFYQILKQMEPALIQELENREAEHRQEEMESDVGLSYGKTKKVEEKMPKLQAETQRRKDTLKRRRLETLRAIEDIEKLWEGTSREMSEMEQMRKRHKDSNGYGGKDED
;
A
#
# COMPACT_ATOMS: atom_id res chain seq x y z
N MET A 1 4.12 -5.43 15.23
CA MET A 1 3.52 -4.07 15.20
C MET A 1 4.52 -2.94 15.49
N ALA A 2 5.74 -3.22 15.97
CA ALA A 2 6.74 -2.16 16.26
C ALA A 2 7.47 -1.61 15.02
N GLU A 3 7.63 -2.42 13.96
CA GLU A 3 8.37 -2.05 12.74
C GLU A 3 7.80 -0.83 12.01
N SER A 4 6.48 -0.61 12.09
CA SER A 4 5.83 0.55 11.47
C SER A 4 6.08 1.86 12.23
N ARG A 5 6.38 1.81 13.54
CA ARG A 5 6.63 3.02 14.35
C ARG A 5 8.06 3.52 14.18
N TYR A 6 9.02 2.60 14.01
CA TYR A 6 10.41 2.95 13.71
C TYR A 6 10.54 3.63 12.34
N GLN A 7 9.73 3.23 11.36
CA GLN A 7 9.73 3.86 10.04
C GLN A 7 9.35 5.35 10.07
N VAL A 8 8.40 5.76 10.91
CA VAL A 8 7.96 7.17 10.96
C VAL A 8 9.01 8.06 11.64
N MET A 9 9.62 7.58 12.74
CA MET A 9 10.73 8.30 13.38
C MET A 9 11.91 8.48 12.43
N ASP A 10 12.30 7.41 11.71
CA ASP A 10 13.37 7.47 10.72
C ASP A 10 13.03 8.43 9.57
N PHE A 11 11.77 8.44 9.12
CA PHE A 11 11.31 9.33 8.05
C PHE A 11 11.44 10.81 8.43
N LEU A 12 10.87 11.21 9.58
CA LEU A 12 10.89 12.61 10.02
C LEU A 12 12.31 13.11 10.24
N GLN A 13 13.20 12.27 10.77
CA GLN A 13 14.61 12.62 10.97
C GLN A 13 15.36 12.72 9.64
N ARG A 14 15.17 11.77 8.73
CA ARG A 14 15.83 11.73 7.41
C ARG A 14 15.41 12.90 6.52
N HIS A 15 14.14 13.30 6.60
CA HIS A 15 13.58 14.38 5.78
C HIS A 15 13.48 15.72 6.51
N ARG A 16 14.03 15.84 7.71
CA ARG A 16 13.93 17.04 8.55
C ARG A 16 14.24 18.33 7.79
N ASP A 17 15.40 18.38 7.12
CA ASP A 17 15.83 19.60 6.41
C ASP A 17 14.91 19.92 5.22
N GLN A 18 14.49 18.90 4.47
CA GLN A 18 13.57 19.07 3.34
C GLN A 18 12.20 19.56 3.80
N ILE A 19 11.71 19.06 4.94
CA ILE A 19 10.45 19.50 5.55
C ILE A 19 10.58 20.96 6.01
N ILE A 20 11.65 21.30 6.73
CA ILE A 20 11.90 22.67 7.21
C ILE A 20 11.96 23.67 6.05
N GLU A 21 12.64 23.31 4.96
CA GLU A 21 12.84 24.20 3.82
C GLU A 21 11.57 24.41 3.00
N LYS A 22 10.80 23.34 2.76
CA LYS A 22 9.72 23.33 1.75
C LYS A 22 8.32 23.52 2.31
N VAL A 23 8.14 23.45 3.63
CA VAL A 23 6.84 23.72 4.25
C VAL A 23 6.39 25.15 3.92
N LYS A 24 5.10 25.35 3.69
CA LYS A 24 4.53 26.67 3.39
C LYS A 24 3.59 27.12 4.49
N TRP A 25 2.85 26.18 5.09
CA TRP A 25 1.75 26.47 6.00
C TRP A 25 2.07 26.13 7.46
N THR A 26 3.03 26.84 8.06
CA THR A 26 3.47 26.57 9.44
C THR A 26 2.45 26.90 10.51
N GLY A 27 1.65 27.96 10.33
CA GLY A 27 0.65 28.37 11.32
C GLY A 27 -0.32 27.24 11.69
N PRO A 28 -1.05 26.66 10.72
CA PRO A 28 -1.96 25.53 10.97
C PRO A 28 -1.26 24.29 11.53
N ILE A 29 -0.01 24.02 11.11
CA ILE A 29 0.77 22.89 11.63
C ILE A 29 1.06 23.07 13.12
N VAL A 30 1.52 24.26 13.52
CA VAL A 30 1.84 24.59 14.92
C VAL A 30 0.57 24.60 15.77
N GLU A 31 -0.51 25.22 15.28
CA GLU A 31 -1.80 25.23 15.97
C GLU A 31 -2.32 23.81 16.22
N ALA A 32 -2.26 22.93 15.21
CA ALA A 32 -2.64 21.54 15.35
C ALA A 32 -1.72 20.78 16.32
N ALA A 33 -0.41 21.04 16.30
CA ALA A 33 0.56 20.38 17.17
C ALA A 33 0.37 20.79 18.64
N VAL A 34 0.11 22.07 18.92
CA VAL A 34 -0.23 22.55 20.27
C VAL A 34 -1.58 22.00 20.72
N SER A 35 -2.61 22.05 19.86
CA SER A 35 -3.95 21.54 20.19
C SER A 35 -3.93 20.05 20.56
N GLN A 36 -3.06 19.27 19.93
CA GLN A 36 -2.86 17.85 20.20
C GLN A 36 -1.84 17.57 21.32
N HIS A 37 -1.35 18.61 22.00
CA HIS A 37 -0.40 18.52 23.12
C HIS A 37 0.91 17.80 22.72
N LEU A 38 1.33 17.96 21.46
CA LEU A 38 2.58 17.40 20.93
C LEU A 38 3.78 18.30 21.17
N ILE A 39 3.53 19.58 21.39
CA ILE A 39 4.52 20.59 21.73
C ILE A 39 3.94 21.52 22.79
N PRO A 40 4.79 22.09 23.68
CA PRO A 40 4.38 23.06 24.67
C PRO A 40 3.63 24.26 24.08
N GLU A 41 2.63 24.79 24.79
CA GLU A 41 1.85 25.95 24.35
C GLU A 41 2.72 27.23 24.28
N GLU A 42 3.80 27.28 25.05
CA GLU A 42 4.79 28.35 25.02
C GLU A 42 5.40 28.54 23.62
N LEU A 43 5.55 27.46 22.84
CA LEU A 43 6.01 27.54 21.46
C LEU A 43 5.03 28.26 20.56
N MET A 44 3.73 28.21 20.83
CA MET A 44 2.75 28.95 20.02
C MET A 44 2.99 30.46 20.13
N HIS A 45 3.32 30.94 21.33
CA HIS A 45 3.67 32.35 21.55
C HIS A 45 5.00 32.76 20.94
N GLU A 46 5.95 31.83 20.84
CA GLU A 46 7.25 32.07 20.20
C GLU A 46 7.12 32.09 18.68
N VAL A 47 6.36 31.16 18.11
CA VAL A 47 6.04 31.09 16.68
C VAL A 47 5.31 32.34 16.20
N GLN A 48 4.39 32.90 17.00
CA GLN A 48 3.74 34.17 16.67
C GLN A 48 4.70 35.36 16.55
N ARG A 49 5.88 35.28 17.18
CA ARG A 49 6.92 36.33 17.11
C ARG A 49 7.95 36.06 16.01
N THR A 50 8.01 34.84 15.49
CA THR A 50 8.97 34.43 14.45
C THR A 50 8.41 34.75 13.06
N VAL A 51 9.21 35.41 12.22
CA VAL A 51 8.80 35.78 10.85
C VAL A 51 9.11 34.66 9.85
N SER A 52 10.13 33.84 10.11
CA SER A 52 10.56 32.79 9.19
C SER A 52 9.85 31.46 9.45
N THR A 53 9.17 30.97 8.41
CA THR A 53 8.60 29.63 8.33
C THR A 53 9.61 28.53 8.68
N GLN A 54 10.87 28.70 8.28
CA GLN A 54 11.92 27.71 8.51
C GLN A 54 12.35 27.66 9.98
N GLU A 55 12.45 28.82 10.63
CA GLU A 55 12.79 28.90 12.06
C GLU A 55 11.68 28.30 12.92
N VAL A 56 10.42 28.56 12.57
CA VAL A 56 9.26 27.95 13.21
C VAL A 56 9.35 26.42 13.17
N MET A 57 9.58 25.82 12.00
CA MET A 57 9.70 24.37 11.92
C MET A 57 10.90 23.82 12.68
N ARG A 58 12.04 24.53 12.70
CA ARG A 58 13.20 24.12 13.51
C ARG A 58 12.83 23.99 14.98
N MET A 59 12.12 24.97 15.53
CA MET A 59 11.67 24.95 16.91
C MET A 59 10.72 23.78 17.20
N VAL A 60 9.76 23.53 16.28
CA VAL A 60 8.85 22.38 16.40
C VAL A 60 9.61 21.05 16.42
N PHE A 61 10.58 20.86 15.52
CA PHE A 61 11.41 19.66 15.51
C PHE A 61 12.25 19.51 16.78
N THR A 62 12.83 20.59 17.29
CA THR A 62 13.60 20.55 18.55
C THR A 62 12.73 20.20 19.76
N ALA A 63 11.48 20.68 19.79
CA ALA A 63 10.54 20.29 20.84
C ALA A 63 10.23 18.78 20.77
N LEU A 64 9.94 18.26 19.58
CA LEU A 64 9.62 16.84 19.35
C LEU A 64 10.79 15.88 19.62
N GLU A 65 12.05 16.35 19.61
CA GLU A 65 13.23 15.56 19.97
C GLU A 65 13.21 15.11 21.44
N SER A 66 12.61 15.92 22.32
CA SER A 66 12.50 15.60 23.76
C SER A 66 11.28 14.73 24.07
N GLU A 67 10.37 14.56 23.11
CA GLU A 67 9.07 13.93 23.30
C GLU A 67 9.04 12.44 22.92
N PRO A 68 8.08 11.65 23.46
CA PRO A 68 7.92 10.24 23.14
C PRO A 68 7.66 9.96 21.64
N PRO A 69 8.06 8.79 21.13
CA PRO A 69 7.81 8.36 19.74
C PRO A 69 6.38 8.56 19.24
N GLN A 70 5.39 8.36 20.11
CA GLN A 70 3.97 8.49 19.80
C GLN A 70 3.59 9.93 19.37
N GLN A 71 4.24 10.94 19.94
CA GLN A 71 3.99 12.33 19.57
C GLN A 71 4.58 12.65 18.19
N ARG A 72 5.68 12.00 17.83
CA ARG A 72 6.28 12.11 16.49
C ARG A 72 5.40 11.44 15.43
N ASP A 73 4.80 10.31 15.75
CA ASP A 73 3.79 9.66 14.90
C ASP A 73 2.59 10.59 14.65
N ALA A 74 2.09 11.24 15.70
CA ALA A 74 0.99 12.20 15.59
C ALA A 74 1.39 13.43 14.76
N PHE A 75 2.60 13.97 14.96
CA PHE A 75 3.11 15.08 14.16
C PHE A 75 3.22 14.72 12.67
N TYR A 76 3.65 13.50 12.36
CA TYR A 76 3.64 13.01 10.98
C TYR A 76 2.24 13.02 10.36
N GLN A 77 1.21 12.63 11.13
CA GLN A 77 -0.18 12.70 10.65
C GLN A 77 -0.63 14.15 10.39
N ILE A 78 -0.23 15.10 11.24
CA ILE A 78 -0.49 16.53 11.02
C ILE A 78 0.13 16.98 9.70
N LEU A 79 1.39 16.63 9.44
CA LEU A 79 2.05 16.97 8.18
C LEU A 79 1.35 16.34 6.97
N LYS A 80 0.88 15.10 7.06
CA LYS A 80 0.10 14.45 5.99
C LYS A 80 -1.23 15.15 5.72
N GLN A 81 -1.85 15.76 6.72
CA GLN A 81 -3.11 16.48 6.57
C GLN A 81 -2.91 17.89 6.01
N MET A 82 -1.90 18.61 6.52
CA MET A 82 -1.69 20.03 6.19
C MET A 82 -0.84 20.21 4.92
N GLU A 83 0.13 19.34 4.69
CA GLU A 83 1.07 19.41 3.57
C GLU A 83 1.17 18.06 2.83
N PRO A 84 0.04 17.51 2.34
CA PRO A 84 -0.02 16.16 1.75
C PRO A 84 0.92 16.02 0.55
N ALA A 85 1.03 17.06 -0.28
CA ALA A 85 1.87 17.05 -1.47
C ALA A 85 3.37 16.94 -1.12
N LEU A 86 3.81 17.63 -0.06
CA LEU A 86 5.19 17.56 0.41
C LEU A 86 5.51 16.18 0.95
N ILE A 87 4.64 15.62 1.78
CA ILE A 87 4.88 14.29 2.35
C ILE A 87 4.85 13.21 1.27
N GLN A 88 3.91 13.28 0.32
CA GLN A 88 3.86 12.35 -0.79
C GLN A 88 5.11 12.42 -1.68
N GLU A 89 5.63 13.62 -1.95
CA GLU A 89 6.88 13.78 -2.70
C GLU A 89 8.05 13.11 -1.98
N LEU A 90 8.16 13.28 -0.66
CA LEU A 90 9.23 12.70 0.15
C LEU A 90 9.10 11.17 0.28
N GLU A 91 7.88 10.65 0.51
CA GLU A 91 7.60 9.20 0.51
C GLU A 91 7.97 8.56 -0.84
N ASN A 92 7.66 9.20 -1.97
CA ASN A 92 8.00 8.71 -3.30
C ASN A 92 9.52 8.67 -3.54
N ARG A 93 10.24 9.71 -3.11
CA ARG A 93 11.72 9.75 -3.23
C ARG A 93 12.39 8.64 -2.43
N GLU A 94 11.90 8.29 -1.24
CA GLU A 94 12.43 7.13 -0.50
C GLU A 94 12.13 5.79 -1.20
N ALA A 95 11.01 5.69 -1.91
CA ALA A 95 10.69 4.51 -2.70
C ALA A 95 11.63 4.37 -3.91
N GLU A 96 11.92 5.48 -4.59
CA GLU A 96 12.88 5.55 -5.71
C GLU A 96 14.31 5.24 -5.25
N HIS A 97 14.77 5.82 -4.14
CA HIS A 97 16.11 5.54 -3.60
C HIS A 97 16.28 4.07 -3.17
N ARG A 98 15.23 3.43 -2.63
CA ARG A 98 15.23 1.99 -2.34
C ARG A 98 15.32 1.11 -3.59
N GLN A 99 14.90 1.61 -4.76
CA GLN A 99 15.07 0.91 -6.03
C GLN A 99 16.50 1.06 -6.56
N GLU A 100 17.11 2.24 -6.43
CA GLU A 100 18.49 2.53 -6.86
C GLU A 100 19.57 1.85 -5.98
N GLU A 101 19.34 1.72 -4.67
CA GLU A 101 20.25 1.00 -3.77
C GLU A 101 20.29 -0.52 -4.03
N MET A 102 19.23 -1.07 -4.63
CA MET A 102 19.24 -2.47 -5.11
C MET A 102 20.00 -2.63 -6.44
N GLU A 103 20.30 -1.51 -7.13
CA GLU A 103 21.14 -1.47 -8.33
C GLU A 103 22.61 -1.12 -8.02
N SER A 104 22.90 -0.51 -6.86
CA SER A 104 24.26 -0.06 -6.48
C SER A 104 25.12 -1.12 -5.78
N ASP A 105 24.55 -2.16 -5.14
CA ASP A 105 25.29 -3.34 -4.62
C ASP A 105 25.88 -4.21 -5.75
N VAL A 106 25.45 -3.99 -7.00
CA VAL A 106 26.00 -4.66 -8.19
C VAL A 106 27.28 -3.95 -8.71
N GLY A 107 27.64 -2.78 -8.15
CA GLY A 107 28.67 -1.89 -8.70
C GLY A 107 30.11 -2.09 -8.20
N LEU A 108 30.36 -2.80 -7.09
CA LEU A 108 31.70 -2.92 -6.48
C LEU A 108 32.45 -4.23 -6.82
N SER A 109 32.24 -4.79 -8.01
CA SER A 109 33.08 -5.90 -8.48
C SER A 109 33.40 -5.83 -9.98
N TYR A 110 33.95 -4.70 -10.45
CA TYR A 110 34.64 -4.67 -11.74
C TYR A 110 36.03 -4.07 -11.62
N GLY A 111 36.98 -4.96 -11.35
CA GLY A 111 38.40 -4.72 -11.45
C GLY A 111 39.18 -6.02 -11.66
N LYS A 112 39.28 -6.46 -12.93
CA LYS A 112 40.30 -7.40 -13.48
C LYS A 112 40.27 -8.83 -12.91
N THR A 113 39.83 -9.86 -13.64
CA THR A 113 40.53 -10.38 -14.82
C THR A 113 39.68 -11.44 -15.53
N LYS A 114 39.52 -11.27 -16.85
CA LYS A 114 39.38 -12.29 -17.90
C LYS A 114 38.82 -13.66 -17.47
N LYS A 115 37.50 -13.81 -17.49
CA LYS A 115 36.76 -15.04 -17.87
C LYS A 115 35.33 -14.64 -18.24
N VAL A 116 35.25 -13.76 -19.22
CA VAL A 116 34.01 -13.35 -19.89
C VAL A 116 33.75 -14.40 -20.97
N GLU A 117 32.75 -15.26 -20.81
CA GLU A 117 31.88 -15.71 -21.94
C GLU A 117 30.75 -16.71 -21.61
N GLU A 118 30.47 -17.11 -20.36
CA GLU A 118 29.43 -18.16 -20.15
C GLU A 118 28.33 -17.87 -19.10
N LYS A 119 28.34 -16.74 -18.39
CA LYS A 119 27.46 -16.58 -17.20
C LYS A 119 26.36 -15.52 -17.31
N MET A 120 26.29 -14.77 -18.41
CA MET A 120 25.28 -13.71 -18.61
C MET A 120 23.82 -14.17 -18.92
N PRO A 121 23.50 -15.43 -19.30
CA PRO A 121 22.10 -15.80 -19.57
C PRO A 121 21.33 -16.40 -18.36
N LYS A 122 21.98 -16.62 -17.19
CA LYS A 122 21.35 -17.40 -16.10
C LYS A 122 20.56 -16.56 -15.09
N LEU A 123 20.99 -15.33 -14.77
CA LEU A 123 20.26 -14.48 -13.80
C LEU A 123 18.99 -13.82 -14.38
N GLN A 124 18.97 -13.50 -15.68
CA GLN A 124 17.76 -13.01 -16.35
C GLN A 124 16.72 -14.14 -16.55
N ALA A 125 17.17 -15.36 -16.83
CA ALA A 125 16.27 -16.51 -16.97
C ALA A 125 15.61 -16.91 -15.63
N GLU A 126 16.30 -16.75 -14.49
CA GLU A 126 15.77 -17.15 -13.18
C GLU A 126 14.70 -16.18 -12.64
N THR A 127 14.90 -14.87 -12.83
CA THR A 127 13.90 -13.84 -12.50
C THR A 127 12.69 -13.91 -13.42
N GLN A 128 12.89 -14.21 -14.70
CA GLN A 128 11.80 -14.41 -15.66
C GLN A 128 11.01 -15.69 -15.37
N ARG A 129 11.68 -16.81 -15.04
CA ARG A 129 11.03 -18.07 -14.64
C ARG A 129 10.11 -17.91 -13.43
N ARG A 130 10.49 -17.12 -12.42
CA ARG A 130 9.63 -16.85 -11.25
C ARG A 130 8.40 -16.00 -11.58
N LYS A 131 8.51 -15.07 -12.52
CA LYS A 131 7.36 -14.27 -13.01
C LYS A 131 6.46 -15.13 -13.92
N ASP A 132 7.02 -16.03 -14.71
CA ASP A 132 6.28 -16.94 -15.59
C ASP A 132 5.53 -18.04 -14.82
N THR A 133 6.08 -18.55 -13.70
CA THR A 133 5.38 -19.52 -12.86
C THR A 133 4.15 -18.90 -12.19
N LEU A 134 4.23 -17.64 -11.75
CA LEU A 134 3.09 -16.95 -11.15
C LEU A 134 1.96 -16.72 -12.18
N LYS A 135 2.32 -16.31 -13.40
CA LYS A 135 1.37 -16.14 -14.51
C LYS A 135 0.68 -17.47 -14.89
N ARG A 136 1.43 -18.58 -14.94
CA ARG A 136 0.85 -19.91 -15.20
C ARG A 136 -0.14 -20.33 -14.12
N ARG A 137 0.23 -20.23 -12.84
CA ARG A 137 -0.68 -20.58 -11.73
C ARG A 137 -1.95 -19.74 -11.75
N ARG A 138 -1.84 -18.45 -12.09
CA ARG A 138 -2.99 -17.56 -12.24
C ARG A 138 -3.91 -17.99 -13.39
N LEU A 139 -3.35 -18.35 -14.55
CA LEU A 139 -4.13 -18.81 -15.69
C LEU A 139 -4.81 -20.16 -15.43
N GLU A 140 -4.10 -21.08 -14.76
CA GLU A 140 -4.63 -22.37 -14.35
C GLU A 140 -5.79 -22.22 -13.36
N THR A 141 -5.67 -21.28 -12.41
CA THR A 141 -6.75 -20.96 -11.46
C THR A 141 -7.96 -20.38 -12.19
N LEU A 142 -7.76 -19.47 -13.14
CA LEU A 142 -8.85 -18.91 -13.94
C LEU A 142 -9.57 -19.99 -14.77
N ARG A 143 -8.83 -20.92 -15.38
CA ARG A 143 -9.41 -22.03 -16.12
C ARG A 143 -10.19 -22.98 -15.20
N ALA A 144 -9.68 -23.27 -14.01
CA ALA A 144 -10.39 -24.11 -13.03
C ALA A 144 -11.71 -23.46 -12.58
N ILE A 145 -11.75 -22.13 -12.43
CA ILE A 145 -12.98 -21.39 -12.13
C ILE A 145 -13.99 -21.54 -13.28
N GLU A 146 -13.56 -21.33 -14.52
CA GLU A 146 -14.41 -21.47 -15.70
C GLU A 146 -14.99 -22.89 -15.86
N ASP A 147 -14.19 -23.93 -15.57
CA ASP A 147 -14.66 -25.32 -15.62
C ASP A 147 -15.67 -25.61 -14.51
N ILE A 148 -15.51 -25.03 -13.31
CA ILE A 148 -16.50 -25.13 -12.23
C ILE A 148 -17.82 -24.47 -12.64
N GLU A 149 -17.77 -23.29 -13.26
CA GLU A 149 -18.97 -22.58 -13.75
C GLU A 149 -19.72 -23.43 -14.79
N LYS A 150 -19.03 -24.02 -15.77
CA LYS A 150 -19.64 -24.91 -16.77
C LYS A 150 -20.29 -26.15 -16.14
N LEU A 151 -19.65 -26.75 -15.14
CA LEU A 151 -20.22 -27.89 -14.40
C LEU A 151 -21.48 -27.48 -13.63
N TRP A 152 -21.48 -26.29 -13.03
CA TRP A 152 -22.64 -25.74 -12.34
C TRP A 152 -23.78 -25.38 -13.29
N GLU A 153 -23.48 -24.86 -14.47
CA GLU A 153 -24.47 -24.59 -15.52
C GLU A 153 -25.14 -25.86 -16.04
N GLY A 154 -24.36 -26.92 -16.27
CA GLY A 154 -24.88 -28.24 -16.65
C GLY A 154 -25.79 -28.82 -15.57
N THR A 155 -25.30 -28.86 -14.33
CA THR A 155 -26.08 -29.36 -13.17
C THR A 155 -27.35 -28.54 -12.96
N SER A 156 -27.28 -27.21 -13.09
CA SER A 156 -28.46 -26.34 -12.96
C SER A 156 -29.48 -26.57 -14.07
N ARG A 157 -29.03 -26.82 -15.31
CA ARG A 157 -29.91 -27.15 -16.44
C ARG A 157 -30.62 -28.49 -16.22
N GLU A 158 -29.90 -29.52 -15.79
CA GLU A 158 -30.47 -30.83 -15.48
C GLU A 158 -31.47 -30.77 -14.32
N MET A 159 -31.16 -30.00 -13.27
CA MET A 159 -32.10 -29.76 -12.17
C MET A 159 -33.38 -29.06 -12.66
N SER A 160 -33.27 -28.10 -13.56
CA SER A 160 -34.43 -27.41 -14.15
C SER A 160 -35.24 -28.32 -15.08
N GLU A 161 -34.60 -29.21 -15.83
CA GLU A 161 -35.26 -30.21 -16.68
C GLU A 161 -35.99 -31.28 -15.85
N MET A 162 -35.37 -31.77 -14.78
CA MET A 162 -36.00 -32.67 -13.82
C MET A 162 -37.19 -32.03 -13.13
N GLU A 163 -37.09 -30.76 -12.75
CA GLU A 163 -38.20 -30.01 -12.16
C GLU A 163 -39.35 -29.85 -13.15
N GLN A 164 -39.06 -29.55 -14.42
CA GLN A 164 -40.06 -29.51 -15.49
C GLN A 164 -40.71 -30.88 -15.75
N MET A 165 -39.94 -31.98 -15.74
CA MET A 165 -40.49 -33.34 -15.86
C MET A 165 -41.37 -33.70 -14.66
N ARG A 166 -40.95 -33.39 -13.43
CA ARG A 166 -41.76 -33.59 -12.22
C ARG A 166 -43.05 -32.79 -12.26
N LYS A 167 -43.01 -31.54 -12.77
CA LYS A 167 -44.19 -30.70 -12.96
C LYS A 167 -45.15 -31.31 -13.98
N ARG A 168 -44.65 -31.74 -15.15
CA ARG A 168 -45.46 -32.44 -16.17
C ARG A 168 -46.07 -33.75 -15.66
N HIS A 169 -45.32 -34.53 -14.89
CA HIS A 169 -45.85 -35.74 -14.26
C HIS A 169 -46.97 -35.42 -13.27
N LYS A 170 -46.83 -34.36 -12.48
CA LYS A 170 -47.85 -33.89 -11.53
C LYS A 170 -49.11 -33.39 -12.24
N ASP A 171 -48.97 -32.73 -13.38
CA ASP A 171 -50.09 -32.29 -14.22
C ASP A 171 -50.75 -33.47 -14.97
N SER A 172 -49.98 -34.48 -15.41
CA SER A 172 -50.51 -35.70 -16.05
C SER A 172 -51.24 -36.64 -15.08
N ASN A 173 -50.79 -36.70 -13.81
CA ASN A 173 -51.44 -37.46 -12.75
C ASN A 173 -52.66 -36.72 -12.15
N GLY A 174 -52.98 -35.53 -12.68
CA GLY A 174 -54.18 -34.74 -12.38
C GLY A 174 -55.34 -34.96 -13.37
N TYR A 175 -55.16 -35.74 -14.45
CA TYR A 175 -56.19 -36.06 -15.45
C TYR A 175 -56.64 -37.53 -15.38
N GLY A 176 -56.90 -38.02 -14.17
CA GLY A 176 -57.35 -39.41 -13.94
C GLY A 176 -58.44 -39.53 -12.87
N GLY A 177 -59.35 -38.56 -12.78
CA GLY A 177 -60.42 -38.58 -11.80
C GLY A 177 -61.51 -37.56 -12.09
N LYS A 178 -62.38 -37.91 -13.04
CA LYS A 178 -63.68 -37.33 -13.47
C LYS A 178 -63.81 -37.74 -14.95
N ASP A 179 -64.77 -38.52 -15.42
CA ASP A 179 -66.12 -38.91 -15.01
C ASP A 179 -66.32 -40.35 -15.56
N GLU A 180 -67.26 -41.17 -15.11
CA GLU A 180 -68.64 -41.20 -15.60
C GLU A 180 -69.51 -42.12 -14.71
N ASP A 181 -70.78 -41.72 -14.60
CA ASP A 181 -71.93 -42.34 -13.92
C ASP A 181 -72.21 -43.82 -14.26
#